data_AF-A0A850F8G7-F1
#
_entry.id   AF-A0A850F8G7-F1
#
_cell.length_a   1.000
_cell.length_b   1.000
_cell.length_c   1.000
_cell.angle_alpha   90.00
_cell.angle_beta   90.00
_cell.angle_gamma   90.00
#
_symmetry.space_group_name_H-M   'P 1'
#
loop_
_entity.id
_entity.type
_entity.pdbx_description
1 polymer ?
#
loop_
_entity_poly.entity_id
_entity_poly.type
_entity_poly.pdbx_seq_one_letter_code
_entity_poly.pdbx_strand_id
1 'polypeptide(L)'
;MNIPKAKFLQQSWLRNKASVEKQAHNEAILVRGVLTNTLRNPQTHKQGTFSQFFDVAEYPLLGRGAYPEHISTLQKEFEAAGYEIILEQRNNGFTISIDWRNAGISE
;
A
#
# COMPACT_ATOMS: atom_id res chain seq x y z
N MET A 1 -37.28 18.47 -16.65
CA MET A 1 -36.11 17.70 -16.12
C MET A 1 -34.93 17.98 -17.03
N ASN A 2 -33.93 18.75 -16.57
CA ASN A 2 -32.75 19.07 -17.39
C ASN A 2 -31.71 17.97 -17.20
N ILE A 3 -31.58 17.10 -18.20
CA ILE A 3 -30.56 16.06 -18.22
C ILE A 3 -29.21 16.72 -18.58
N PRO A 4 -28.14 16.55 -17.77
CA PRO A 4 -26.83 17.12 -18.07
C PRO A 4 -26.22 16.51 -19.34
N LYS A 5 -25.46 17.30 -20.10
CA LYS A 5 -24.78 16.81 -21.31
C LYS A 5 -23.73 15.77 -20.95
N ALA A 6 -23.70 14.65 -21.68
CA ALA A 6 -22.78 13.54 -21.46
C ALA A 6 -21.29 13.96 -21.41
N LYS A 7 -20.88 14.94 -22.23
CA LYS A 7 -19.50 15.48 -22.23
C LYS A 7 -19.08 16.02 -20.86
N PHE A 8 -19.97 16.68 -20.11
CA PHE A 8 -19.65 17.19 -18.78
C PHE A 8 -19.51 16.07 -17.74
N LEU A 9 -20.34 15.02 -17.86
CA LEU A 9 -20.24 13.84 -17.01
C LEU A 9 -18.90 13.11 -17.26
N GLN A 10 -18.51 12.93 -18.53
CA GLN A 10 -17.24 12.32 -18.90
C GLN A 10 -16.04 13.10 -18.36
N GLN A 11 -16.03 14.42 -18.50
CA GLN A 11 -14.96 15.27 -17.96
C GLN A 11 -14.86 15.19 -16.44
N SER A 12 -15.99 15.19 -15.75
CA SER A 12 -16.04 15.05 -14.28
C SER A 12 -15.52 13.68 -13.84
N TRP A 13 -15.90 12.62 -14.56
CA TRP A 13 -15.41 11.27 -14.31
C TRP A 13 -13.90 11.15 -14.51
N LEU A 14 -13.34 11.69 -15.61
CA LEU A 14 -11.90 11.66 -15.88
C LEU A 14 -11.10 12.38 -14.79
N ARG A 15 -11.57 13.55 -14.35
CA ARG A 15 -10.95 14.31 -13.25
C ARG A 15 -11.00 13.54 -11.94
N ASN A 16 -12.14 12.95 -11.62
CA ASN A 16 -12.29 12.13 -10.42
C ASN A 16 -11.36 10.91 -10.48
N LYS A 17 -11.29 10.21 -11.61
CA LYS A 17 -10.41 9.04 -11.80
C LYS A 17 -8.96 9.39 -11.51
N ALA A 18 -8.45 10.48 -12.10
CA ALA A 18 -7.08 10.93 -11.87
C ALA A 18 -6.84 11.36 -10.40
N SER A 19 -7.83 11.98 -9.76
CA SER A 19 -7.75 12.35 -8.34
C SER A 19 -7.67 11.13 -7.43
N VAL A 20 -8.47 10.11 -7.69
CA VAL A 20 -8.50 8.87 -6.89
C VAL A 20 -7.20 8.07 -7.09
N GLU A 21 -6.67 8.00 -8.32
CA GLU A 21 -5.38 7.37 -8.60
C GLU A 21 -4.23 8.07 -7.85
N LYS A 22 -4.20 9.41 -7.86
CA LYS A 22 -3.24 10.18 -7.07
C LYS A 22 -3.37 9.91 -5.57
N GLN A 23 -4.60 9.78 -5.07
CA GLN A 23 -4.82 9.45 -3.66
C GLN A 23 -4.29 8.06 -3.32
N ALA A 24 -4.53 7.04 -4.15
CA ALA A 24 -4.03 5.69 -3.92
C ALA A 24 -2.49 5.66 -3.92
N HIS A 25 -1.87 6.40 -4.83
CA HIS A 25 -0.41 6.58 -4.86
C HIS A 25 0.11 7.23 -3.56
N ASN A 26 -0.56 8.26 -3.05
CA ASN A 26 -0.19 8.90 -1.78
C ASN A 26 -0.33 7.95 -0.58
N GLU A 27 -1.41 7.16 -0.54
CA GLU A 27 -1.60 6.12 0.47
C GLU A 27 -0.41 5.13 0.46
N ALA A 28 0.03 4.68 -0.73
CA ALA A 28 1.17 3.78 -0.85
C ALA A 28 2.48 4.40 -0.36
N ILE A 29 2.71 5.69 -0.62
CA ILE A 29 3.86 6.43 -0.07
C ILE A 29 3.83 6.44 1.46
N LEU A 30 2.66 6.67 2.06
CA LEU A 30 2.49 6.69 3.51
C LEU A 30 2.75 5.31 4.13
N VAL A 31 2.20 4.24 3.53
CA VAL A 31 2.46 2.85 3.93
C VAL A 31 3.96 2.57 3.92
N ARG A 32 4.65 2.88 2.82
CA ARG A 32 6.11 2.72 2.71
C ARG A 32 6.85 3.50 3.80
N GLY A 33 6.42 4.73 4.08
CA GLY A 33 6.96 5.55 5.16
C GLY A 33 6.86 4.88 6.53
N VAL A 34 5.68 4.33 6.87
CA VAL A 34 5.48 3.59 8.12
C VAL A 34 6.41 2.37 8.19
N LEU A 35 6.43 1.53 7.16
CA LEU A 35 7.24 0.31 7.13
C LEU A 35 8.74 0.61 7.27
N THR A 36 9.26 1.59 6.51
CA THR A 36 10.67 1.99 6.58
C THR A 36 11.05 2.61 7.91
N ASN A 37 10.14 3.34 8.56
CA ASN A 37 10.38 3.88 9.90
C ASN A 37 10.41 2.76 10.96
N THR A 38 9.51 1.78 10.85
CA THR A 38 9.52 0.59 11.71
C THR A 38 10.82 -0.21 11.54
N LEU A 39 11.28 -0.38 10.30
CA LEU A 39 12.56 -1.03 9.99
C LEU A 39 13.80 -0.26 10.47
N ARG A 40 13.68 1.02 10.84
CA ARG A 40 14.79 1.79 11.44
C ARG A 40 14.78 1.75 12.97
N ASN A 41 13.76 1.15 13.57
CA ASN A 41 13.67 1.02 15.02
C ASN A 41 14.62 -0.09 15.50
N PRO A 42 15.62 0.21 16.35
CA PRO A 42 16.58 -0.78 16.84
C PRO A 42 15.95 -1.97 17.57
N GLN A 43 14.77 -1.81 18.17
CA GLN A 43 14.05 -2.92 18.81
C GLN A 43 13.55 -3.91 17.76
N THR A 44 12.99 -3.41 16.66
CA THR A 44 12.47 -4.21 15.56
C THR A 44 13.60 -4.96 14.85
N HIS A 45 14.78 -4.36 14.68
CA HIS A 45 15.95 -5.03 14.07
C HIS A 45 16.27 -6.39 14.73
N LYS A 46 16.18 -6.44 16.07
CA LYS A 46 16.52 -7.63 16.86
C LYS A 46 15.46 -8.73 16.77
N GLN A 47 14.24 -8.41 16.34
CA GLN A 47 13.14 -9.37 16.23
C GLN A 47 13.23 -10.20 14.94
N GLY A 48 13.86 -9.66 13.89
CA GLY A 48 13.99 -10.33 12.59
C GLY A 48 12.73 -10.24 11.71
N THR A 49 11.59 -9.84 12.27
CA THR A 49 10.31 -9.69 11.57
C THR A 49 9.41 -8.70 12.29
N PHE A 50 8.45 -8.12 11.56
CA PHE A 50 7.30 -7.43 12.16
C PHE A 50 6.08 -7.51 11.24
N SER A 51 4.91 -7.23 11.82
CA SER A 51 3.66 -7.05 11.08
C SER A 51 3.03 -5.72 11.44
N GLN A 52 2.52 -5.01 10.43
CA GLN A 52 1.83 -3.74 10.58
C GLN A 52 0.44 -3.81 9.95
N PHE A 53 -0.58 -3.44 10.72
CA PHE A 53 -1.94 -3.28 10.23
C PHE A 53 -2.17 -1.85 9.74
N PHE A 54 -2.89 -1.70 8.63
CA PHE A 54 -3.28 -0.44 8.02
C PHE A 54 -4.81 -0.42 7.90
N ASP A 55 -5.45 0.49 8.65
CA ASP A 55 -6.90 0.58 8.73
C ASP A 55 -7.50 1.26 7.49
N VAL A 56 -8.64 0.75 7.01
CA VAL A 56 -9.35 1.30 5.84
C VAL A 56 -9.88 2.72 6.09
N ALA A 57 -10.04 3.16 7.33
CA ALA A 57 -10.39 4.54 7.65
C ALA A 57 -9.25 5.52 7.30
N GLU A 58 -7.99 5.07 7.44
CA GLU A 58 -6.80 5.87 7.14
C GLU A 58 -6.31 5.66 5.70
N TYR A 59 -6.46 4.44 5.18
CA TYR A 59 -6.03 4.01 3.86
C TYR A 59 -7.23 3.45 3.06
N PRO A 60 -8.22 4.26 2.71
CA PRO A 60 -9.50 3.79 2.16
C PRO A 60 -9.40 3.16 0.78
N LEU A 61 -8.41 3.49 -0.04
CA LEU A 61 -8.26 2.92 -1.37
C LEU A 61 -7.49 1.60 -1.28
N LEU A 62 -6.32 1.62 -0.65
CA LEU A 62 -5.51 0.41 -0.48
C LEU A 62 -6.20 -0.62 0.44
N GLY A 63 -6.84 -0.17 1.51
CA GLY A 63 -7.60 -1.01 2.44
C GLY A 63 -8.82 -1.69 1.85
N ARG A 64 -9.29 -1.24 0.69
CA ARG A 64 -10.35 -1.92 -0.09
C ARG A 64 -9.81 -2.76 -1.24
N GLY A 65 -8.50 -2.87 -1.39
CA GLY A 65 -7.86 -3.55 -2.51
C GLY A 65 -8.02 -2.81 -3.85
N ALA A 66 -8.31 -1.51 -3.84
CA ALA A 66 -8.27 -0.70 -5.05
C ALA A 66 -6.82 -0.39 -5.43
N TYR A 67 -6.53 -0.30 -6.73
CA TYR A 67 -5.19 -0.03 -7.27
C TYR A 67 -4.11 -1.02 -6.79
N PRO A 68 -4.30 -2.34 -7.03
CA PRO A 68 -3.37 -3.38 -6.59
C PRO A 68 -1.94 -3.22 -7.13
N GLU A 69 -1.77 -2.48 -8.23
CA GLU A 69 -0.48 -2.14 -8.80
C GLU A 69 0.43 -1.39 -7.80
N HIS A 70 -0.12 -0.51 -6.97
CA HIS A 70 0.68 0.25 -5.99
C HIS A 70 1.20 -0.66 -4.87
N ILE A 71 0.38 -1.60 -4.42
CA ILE A 71 0.78 -2.63 -3.46
C ILE A 71 1.83 -3.56 -4.07
N SER A 72 1.62 -3.99 -5.31
CA SER A 72 2.57 -4.87 -6.01
C SER A 72 3.93 -4.18 -6.21
N THR A 73 3.95 -2.89 -6.55
CA THR A 73 5.19 -2.10 -6.60
C THR A 73 5.88 -2.07 -5.25
N LEU A 74 5.13 -1.81 -4.18
CA LEU A 74 5.67 -1.81 -2.82
C LEU A 74 6.29 -3.17 -2.47
N GLN A 75 5.59 -4.28 -2.74
CA GLN A 75 6.13 -5.63 -2.51
C GLN A 75 7.44 -5.85 -3.25
N LYS A 76 7.50 -5.54 -4.55
CA LYS A 76 8.72 -5.68 -5.35
C LYS A 76 9.89 -4.85 -4.84
N GLU A 77 9.63 -3.63 -4.34
CA GLU A 77 10.69 -2.79 -3.75
C GLU A 77 11.30 -3.44 -2.50
N PHE A 78 10.48 -4.04 -1.63
CA PHE A 78 10.97 -4.76 -0.45
C PHE A 78 11.63 -6.10 -0.80
N GLU A 79 11.07 -6.87 -1.71
CA GLU A 79 11.68 -8.11 -2.21
C GLU A 79 13.05 -7.86 -2.84
N ALA A 80 13.17 -6.82 -3.67
CA ALA A 80 14.44 -6.42 -4.28
C ALA A 80 15.49 -5.97 -3.24
N ALA A 81 15.05 -5.49 -2.07
CA ALA A 81 15.92 -5.18 -0.95
C ALA A 81 16.25 -6.39 -0.06
N GLY A 82 15.76 -7.59 -0.39
CA GLY A 82 16.07 -8.85 0.29
C GLY A 82 15.10 -9.22 1.42
N TYR A 83 13.96 -8.55 1.52
CA TYR A 83 12.93 -8.88 2.51
C TYR A 83 11.94 -9.92 1.96
N GLU A 84 11.49 -10.84 2.81
CA GLU A 84 10.26 -11.58 2.58
C GLU A 84 9.08 -10.70 3.01
N ILE A 85 8.12 -10.48 2.11
CA ILE A 85 6.95 -9.63 2.37
C ILE A 85 5.65 -10.38 2.08
N ILE A 86 4.74 -10.37 3.05
CA ILE A 86 3.42 -10.98 2.94
C ILE A 86 2.36 -9.91 3.12
N LEU A 87 1.40 -9.86 2.21
CA LEU A 87 0.23 -8.99 2.31
C LEU A 87 -1.03 -9.82 2.51
N GLU A 88 -1.79 -9.47 3.54
CA GLU A 88 -3.10 -10.07 3.83
C GLU A 88 -4.18 -8.99 3.81
N GLN A 89 -5.13 -9.13 2.89
CA GLN A 89 -6.33 -8.28 2.89
C GLN A 89 -7.27 -8.70 4.02
N ARG A 90 -7.85 -7.74 4.72
CA ARG A 90 -8.88 -7.95 5.75
C ARG A 90 -10.11 -7.09 5.46
N ASN A 91 -11.23 -7.38 6.11
CA ASN A 91 -12.49 -6.67 5.87
C ASN A 91 -12.42 -5.16 6.18
N ASN A 92 -11.50 -4.76 7.06
CA ASN A 92 -11.34 -3.38 7.54
C ASN A 92 -9.95 -2.79 7.23
N GLY A 93 -9.21 -3.36 6.27
CA GLY A 93 -7.86 -2.89 5.96
C GLY A 93 -6.98 -3.99 5.42
N PHE A 94 -5.69 -3.90 5.69
CA PHE A 94 -4.71 -4.90 5.27
C PHE A 94 -3.56 -4.98 6.26
N THR A 95 -2.89 -6.12 6.28
CA THR A 95 -1.69 -6.34 7.08
C THR A 95 -0.52 -6.59 6.15
N ILE A 96 0.60 -5.93 6.42
CA ILE A 96 1.89 -6.25 5.78
C ILE A 96 2.80 -6.83 6.85
N SER A 97 3.34 -8.01 6.56
CA SER A 97 4.37 -8.66 7.36
C SER A 97 5.68 -8.65 6.59
N ILE A 98 6.76 -8.25 7.26
CA ILE A 98 8.11 -8.18 6.70
C ILE A 98 9.03 -9.06 7.55
N ASP A 99 9.84 -9.87 6.90
CA ASP A 99 10.83 -10.76 7.52
C ASP A 99 12.17 -10.65 6.79
N TRP A 100 13.27 -10.60 7.54
CA TRP A 100 14.64 -10.60 7.00
C TRP A 100 15.53 -11.63 7.69
N ARG A 101 14.97 -12.57 8.45
CA ARG A 101 15.75 -13.62 9.15
C ARG A 101 16.50 -14.54 8.18
N ASN A 102 15.99 -14.69 6.96
CA ASN A 102 16.60 -15.47 5.90
C ASN A 102 17.36 -14.61 4.88
N ALA A 103 17.45 -13.29 5.08
CA ALA A 103 18.13 -12.38 4.17
C ALA A 103 19.64 -12.71 4.16
N GLY A 104 20.10 -13.38 3.10
CA GLY A 104 21.48 -13.83 2.94
C GLY A 104 21.72 -15.34 3.03
N ILE A 105 20.68 -16.17 3.14
CA ILE A 105 20.80 -17.65 3.02
C ILE A 105 20.61 -18.11 1.56
N SER A 106 20.36 -17.18 0.64
CA SER A 106 20.37 -17.46 -0.80
C SER A 106 21.81 -17.63 -1.29
N GLU A 107 22.22 -18.89 -1.46
CA GLU A 107 23.44 -19.30 -2.18
C GLU A 107 23.47 -18.78 -3.63
#